data_AF-A0A2A5EUZ9-F1
#
_entry.id   AF-A0A2A5EUZ9-F1
#
_cell.length_a   1.000
_cell.length_b   1.000
_cell.length_c   1.000
_cell.angle_alpha   90.00
_cell.angle_beta   90.00
_cell.angle_gamma   90.00
#
_symmetry.space_group_name_H-M   'P 1'
#
loop_
_entity.id
_entity.type
_entity.pdbx_description
1 polymer ?
#
loop_
_entity_poly.entity_id
_entity_poly.type
_entity_poly.pdbx_seq_one_letter_code
_entity_poly.pdbx_strand_id
1 'polypeptide(L)' 'MFKTDFRDIPFDKMVAGLGGYGETVERIEELSPAMERAFASGLPSCINVKSKSVISPLIVGLTDRRVRASIE' A
#
# COMPACT_ATOMS: atom_id res chain seq x y z
N MET A 1 19.59 3.19 -4.77
CA MET A 1 18.66 3.12 -3.62
C MET A 1 18.58 4.50 -3.03
N PHE A 2 17.40 5.13 -3.09
CA PHE A 2 17.15 6.41 -2.44
C PHE A 2 17.17 6.21 -0.92
N LYS A 3 17.54 7.24 -0.15
CA LYS A 3 17.51 7.18 1.33
C LYS A 3 16.10 6.96 1.91
N THR A 4 15.08 7.13 1.07
CA THR A 4 13.66 7.01 1.40
C THR A 4 13.05 5.67 0.98
N ASP A 5 13.83 4.77 0.39
CA ASP A 5 13.33 3.45 -0.01
C ASP A 5 13.14 2.57 1.22
N PHE A 6 11.93 2.02 1.39
CA PHE A 6 11.67 0.99 2.39
C PHE A 6 11.98 -0.40 1.81
N ARG A 7 12.47 -1.29 2.66
CA ARG A 7 12.60 -2.72 2.32
C ARG A 7 11.21 -3.35 2.23
N ASP A 8 11.08 -4.41 1.44
CA ASP A 8 9.86 -5.21 1.46
C ASP A 8 9.80 -6.02 2.77
N ILE A 9 8.87 -5.64 3.65
CA ILE A 9 8.70 -6.27 4.97
C ILE A 9 7.44 -7.15 4.93
N PRO A 10 7.54 -8.44 5.32
CA PRO A 10 6.39 -9.34 5.37
C PRO A 10 5.57 -9.13 6.65
N PHE A 11 4.87 -8.00 6.74
CA PHE A 11 4.07 -7.62 7.91
C PHE A 11 2.97 -8.62 8.26
N ASP A 12 2.37 -9.23 7.25
CA ASP A 12 1.42 -10.33 7.38
C ASP A 12 2.02 -11.51 8.16
N LYS A 13 3.24 -11.95 7.80
CA LYS A 13 3.93 -13.04 8.51
C LYS A 13 4.33 -12.65 9.93
N MET A 14 4.71 -11.39 10.13
CA MET A 14 5.03 -10.87 11.47
C MET A 14 3.80 -10.95 12.38
N VAL A 15 2.64 -10.50 11.91
CA VAL A 15 1.39 -10.55 12.69
C VAL A 15 0.93 -11.98 12.90
N ALA A 16 1.03 -12.85 11.89
CA ALA A 16 0.74 -14.28 12.06
C ALA A 16 1.63 -14.94 13.12
N GLY A 17 2.94 -14.63 13.14
CA GLY A 17 3.87 -15.13 14.14
C GLY A 17 3.59 -14.65 15.57
N LEU A 18 2.87 -13.54 15.73
CA LEU A 18 2.42 -12.99 17.01
C LEU A 18 1.03 -13.51 17.42
N GLY A 19 0.44 -14.44 16.67
CA GLY A 19 -0.87 -15.04 16.95
C GLY A 19 -2.06 -14.29 16.36
N GLY A 20 -1.83 -13.32 15.46
CA GLY A 20 -2.87 -12.66 14.69
C GLY A 20 -3.17 -13.34 13.35
N TYR A 21 -4.09 -12.76 12.59
CA TYR A 21 -4.33 -13.12 11.19
C TYR A 21 -3.44 -12.28 10.28
N GLY A 22 -2.78 -12.91 9.29
CA GLY A 22 -1.93 -12.23 8.33
C GLY A 22 -2.19 -12.72 6.91
N GLU A 23 -2.43 -11.80 5.98
CA GLU A 23 -2.59 -12.10 4.56
C GLU A 23 -1.95 -11.00 3.70
N THR A 24 -1.34 -11.35 2.57
CA THR A 24 -0.83 -10.39 1.58
C THR A 24 -1.80 -10.29 0.40
N VAL A 25 -2.08 -9.07 -0.05
CA VAL A 25 -2.93 -8.77 -1.21
C VAL A 25 -2.09 -8.08 -2.28
N GLU A 26 -2.11 -8.63 -3.49
CA GLU A 26 -1.33 -8.13 -4.64
C GLU A 26 -2.23 -7.43 -5.67
N ARG A 27 -3.51 -7.80 -5.73
CA ARG A 27 -4.49 -7.23 -6.67
C ARG A 27 -5.70 -6.66 -5.94
N ILE A 28 -6.27 -5.60 -6.51
CA ILE A 28 -7.39 -4.87 -5.86
C ILE A 28 -8.64 -5.75 -5.71
N GLU A 29 -8.86 -6.70 -6.62
CA GLU A 29 -10.00 -7.62 -6.58
C GLU A 29 -9.90 -8.62 -5.42
N GLU A 30 -8.70 -8.81 -4.85
CA GLU A 30 -8.46 -9.70 -3.71
C GLU A 30 -8.74 -9.00 -2.36
N LEU A 31 -8.80 -7.66 -2.36
CA LEU A 31 -8.90 -6.87 -1.13
C LEU A 31 -10.19 -7.13 -0.36
N SER A 32 -11.36 -7.00 -1.01
CA SER A 32 -12.65 -7.21 -0.33
C SER A 32 -12.78 -8.64 0.21
N PRO A 33 -12.49 -9.71 -0.56
CA PRO A 33 -12.48 -11.07 -0.02
C PRO A 33 -11.48 -11.29 1.12
N ALA A 34 -10.30 -10.66 1.09
CA ALA A 34 -9.31 -10.76 2.17
C ALA A 34 -9.80 -10.09 3.46
N MET A 35 -10.49 -8.96 3.33
CA MET A 35 -11.13 -8.29 4.47
C MET A 35 -12.22 -9.17 5.10
N GLU A 36 -13.07 -9.80 4.29
CA GLU A 36 -14.09 -10.73 4.80
C GLU A 36 -13.47 -11.89 5.60
N ARG A 37 -12.40 -12.51 5.09
CA ARG A 37 -11.65 -13.55 5.81
C ARG A 37 -11.03 -13.04 7.12
N ALA A 38 -10.43 -11.84 7.09
CA ALA A 38 -9.84 -11.24 8.28
C ALA A 38 -10.89 -10.98 9.36
N PHE A 39 -12.05 -10.42 9.02
CA PHE A 39 -13.14 -10.23 9.97
C PHE A 39 -13.67 -11.56 10.52
N ALA A 40 -13.84 -12.57 9.67
CA ALA A 40 -14.28 -13.89 10.09
C ALA A 40 -13.27 -14.60 11.02
N SER A 41 -11.99 -14.23 10.97
CA SER A 41 -10.97 -14.79 11.87
C SER A 41 -11.19 -14.44 13.34
N GLY A 42 -11.84 -13.31 13.64
CA GLY A 42 -11.99 -12.80 15.01
C GLY A 42 -10.68 -12.42 15.70
N LEU A 43 -9.56 -12.37 14.96
CA LEU A 43 -8.23 -12.06 15.48
C LEU A 43 -7.80 -10.63 15.11
N PRO A 44 -6.87 -10.03 15.86
CA PRO A 44 -6.08 -8.90 15.37
C PRO A 44 -5.48 -9.26 14.01
N SER A 45 -5.83 -8.50 12.97
CA SER A 45 -5.57 -8.87 11.58
C SER A 45 -4.70 -7.85 10.86
N CYS A 46 -3.80 -8.33 10.00
CA CYS A 46 -3.00 -7.51 9.08
C CYS A 46 -3.22 -7.98 7.64
N ILE A 47 -3.80 -7.10 6.82
CA ILE A 47 -3.83 -7.26 5.37
C ILE A 47 -2.69 -6.41 4.79
N ASN A 48 -1.64 -7.07 4.32
CA ASN A 48 -0.46 -6.44 3.73
C ASN A 48 -0.71 -6.19 2.24
N VAL A 49 -1.23 -5.00 1.90
CA VAL A 49 -1.60 -4.64 0.51
C VAL A 49 -0.40 -4.07 -0.22
N LYS A 50 0.03 -4.71 -1.31
CA LYS A 50 1.01 -4.11 -2.21
C LYS A 50 0.36 -2.97 -2.99
N SER A 51 0.99 -1.81 -2.94
CA SER A 51 0.52 -0.60 -3.64
C SER A 51 1.64 0.01 -4.47
N LYS A 52 1.25 0.68 -5.55
CA LYS A 52 2.19 1.39 -6.43
C LYS A 52 2.54 2.73 -5.80
N SER A 53 3.83 3.07 -5.79
CA SER A 53 4.25 4.44 -5.47
C SER A 53 3.79 5.37 -6.60
N VAL A 54 2.85 6.25 -6.30
CA VAL A 54 2.37 7.27 -7.24
C VAL A 54 2.71 8.66 -6.71
N ILE A 55 3.03 9.59 -7.61
CA ILE A 55 3.20 11.00 -7.27
C ILE A 55 1.82 11.56 -6.93
N SER A 56 1.73 12.36 -5.87
CA SER A 56 0.49 13.04 -5.50
C SER A 56 -0.08 13.81 -6.70
N PRO A 57 -1.39 13.66 -7.01
CA PRO A 57 -2.03 14.38 -8.12
C PRO A 57 -1.83 15.91 -8.05
N LEU A 58 -1.71 16.46 -6.83
CA LEU A 58 -1.45 17.90 -6.64
C LEU A 58 -0.06 18.32 -7.13
N ILE A 59 0.96 17.48 -6.93
CA ILE A 59 2.33 17.73 -7.38
C ILE A 59 2.43 17.56 -8.89
N VAL A 60 1.71 16.59 -9.46
CA VAL A 60 1.60 16.43 -10.91
C VAL A 60 1.02 17.72 -11.52
N GLY A 61 -0.13 18.20 -11.01
CA GLY A 61 -0.75 19.43 -11.51
C GLY A 61 0.09 20.70 -11.31
N LEU A 62 0.86 20.80 -10.22
CA LEU A 62 1.76 21.94 -9.99
C LEU A 62 2.93 21.95 -10.98
N THR A 63 3.49 20.77 -11.29
CA THR A 63 4.61 20.63 -12.23
C THR A 63 4.16 20.99 -13.65
N ASP A 64 2.97 20.53 -14.06
CA ASP A 64 2.39 20.88 -15.36
C ASP A 64 2.20 22.40 -15.52
N ARG A 65 1.72 23.10 -14.47
CA ARG A 65 1.60 24.56 -14.50
C ARG A 65 2.96 25.27 -14.58
N ARG A 66 3.98 24.76 -13.88
CA ARG A 66 5.35 25.30 -13.92
C ARG A 66 5.95 25.18 -15.32
N VAL A 67 5.77 24.03 -15.97
CA VAL A 67 6.25 23.80 -17.35
C VAL A 67 5.57 24.78 -18.30
N ARG A 68 4.25 24.94 -18.20
CA ARG A 68 3.49 25.84 -19.08
C ARG A 68 3.90 27.31 -18.91
N ALA A 69 4.11 27.77 -17.68
CA ALA A 69 4.54 29.14 -17.37
C ALA A 69 6.02 29.44 -17.70
N SER A 70 6.81 28.43 -18.09
CA SER A 70 8.22 28.62 -18.50
C SER A 70 8.39 28.61 -20.02
N ILE A 71 7.31 28.35 -20.77
CA ILE A 71 7.28 28.33 -22.24
C ILE A 71 6.66 29.63 -22.81
N GLU A 72 6.01 30.43 -21.96
CA GLU A 72 5.60 31.83 -22.21
C GLU A 72 6.67 32.80 -21.70
#